data_AF-A0A1R3VBT5-F1
#
_entry.id   AF-A0A1R3VBT5-F1
#
_cell.length_a   1.000
_cell.length_b   1.000
_cell.length_c   1.000
_cell.angle_alpha   90.00
_cell.angle_beta   90.00
_cell.angle_gamma   90.00
#
_symmetry.space_group_name_H-M   'P 1'
#
loop_
_entity.id
_entity.type
_entity.pdbx_description
1 polymer ?
#
loop_
_entity_poly.entity_id
_entity_poly.type
_entity_poly.pdbx_seq_one_letter_code
_entity_poly.pdbx_strand_id
1 'polypeptide(L)' 'MGHADMSNRDKAGQKPPLAEAIRQFISAEDNRHHVHKLLGLEVEPELPPTLASLLEAIGKASRAE' A
#
# COMPACT_ATOMS: atom_id res chain seq x y z
N MET A 1 -4.51 21.07 -38.21
CA MET A 1 -4.47 21.76 -36.90
C MET A 1 -4.91 20.76 -35.83
N GLY A 2 -3.97 20.24 -35.04
CA GLY A 2 -4.29 19.33 -33.94
C GLY A 2 -4.84 20.11 -32.76
N HIS A 3 -5.99 19.69 -32.24
CA HIS A 3 -6.48 20.10 -30.93
C HIS A 3 -5.57 19.44 -29.88
N ALA A 4 -4.59 20.21 -29.40
CA ALA A 4 -3.79 19.80 -28.25
C ALA A 4 -4.67 19.90 -27.00
N ASP A 5 -4.95 18.72 -26.47
CA ASP A 5 -5.33 18.37 -25.11
C ASP A 5 -4.89 19.41 -24.04
N MET A 6 -5.80 20.27 -23.61
CA MET A 6 -5.62 21.15 -22.45
C MET A 6 -6.18 20.54 -21.15
N SER A 7 -6.61 19.27 -21.15
CA SER A 7 -7.27 18.66 -19.98
C SER A 7 -6.33 17.99 -18.97
N ASN A 8 -5.03 17.89 -19.26
CA ASN A 8 -4.14 17.05 -18.46
C ASN A 8 -3.24 17.78 -17.43
N ARG A 9 -3.49 19.07 -17.10
CA ARG A 9 -2.58 19.82 -16.20
C ARG A 9 -3.18 20.46 -14.96
N ASP A 10 -4.49 20.39 -14.73
CA ASP A 10 -5.11 21.05 -13.57
C ASP A 10 -5.32 20.17 -12.33
N LYS A 11 -4.87 18.90 -12.34
CA LYS A 11 -5.03 18.01 -11.17
C LYS A 11 -3.85 17.97 -10.20
N ALA A 12 -2.73 18.61 -10.55
CA ALA A 12 -1.54 18.63 -9.69
C ALA A 12 -1.71 19.51 -8.42
N GLY A 13 -2.70 20.41 -8.40
CA GLY A 13 -2.98 21.30 -7.26
C GLY A 13 -4.21 20.93 -6.43
N GLN A 14 -5.00 19.93 -6.85
CA GLN A 14 -6.24 19.58 -6.18
C GLN A 14 -5.96 18.53 -5.09
N LYS A 15 -6.12 18.93 -3.82
CA LYS A 15 -6.04 17.98 -2.70
C LYS A 15 -6.97 16.81 -2.99
N PRO A 16 -6.50 15.56 -2.88
CA PRO A 16 -7.34 14.40 -3.11
C PRO A 16 -8.57 14.50 -2.18
N PRO A 17 -9.76 14.09 -2.66
CA PRO A 17 -10.92 13.99 -1.79
C PRO A 17 -10.55 13.15 -0.56
N LEU A 18 -11.10 13.50 0.60
CA LEU A 18 -10.68 12.93 1.89
C LEU A 18 -10.60 11.40 1.88
N ALA A 19 -11.57 10.74 1.22
CA ALA A 19 -11.56 9.29 1.06
C ALA A 19 -10.34 8.77 0.28
N GLU A 20 -9.92 9.45 -0.79
CA GLU A 20 -8.73 9.08 -1.56
C GLU A 20 -7.44 9.37 -0.78
N ALA A 21 -7.40 10.47 -0.02
CA ALA A 21 -6.28 10.78 0.87
C ALA A 21 -6.11 9.68 1.94
N ILE A 22 -7.21 9.23 2.53
CA ILE A 22 -7.21 8.12 3.50
C ILE A 22 -6.75 6.82 2.83
N ARG A 23 -7.24 6.51 1.62
CA ARG A 23 -6.80 5.32 0.86
C ARG A 23 -5.30 5.34 0.57
N GLN A 24 -4.76 6.48 0.13
CA GLN A 24 -3.32 6.63 -0.08
C GLN A 24 -2.53 6.49 1.23
N PHE A 25 -3.06 7.05 2.34
CA PHE A 25 -2.42 6.95 3.65
C PHE A 25 -2.33 5.50 4.15
N ILE A 26 -3.44 4.75 4.12
CA ILE A 26 -3.47 3.33 4.54
C ILE A 26 -2.89 2.37 3.50
N SER A 27 -2.51 2.85 2.31
CA SER A 27 -1.81 2.04 1.31
C SER A 27 -0.39 1.68 1.76
N ALA A 28 0.21 2.49 2.63
CA ALA A 28 1.48 2.16 3.25
C ALA A 28 1.24 1.18 4.41
N GLU A 29 1.98 0.08 4.43
CA GLU A 29 1.81 -0.98 5.44
C GLU A 29 2.03 -0.47 6.87
N ASP A 30 3.04 0.37 7.08
CA ASP A 30 3.33 1.00 8.38
C ASP A 30 2.15 1.84 8.87
N ASN A 31 1.63 2.73 8.02
CA ASN A 31 0.48 3.58 8.35
C ASN A 31 -0.77 2.73 8.64
N ARG A 32 -1.01 1.67 7.85
CA ARG A 32 -2.11 0.74 8.06
C ARG A 32 -2.00 0.06 9.42
N HIS A 33 -0.82 -0.48 9.75
CA HIS A 33 -0.56 -1.12 11.04
C HIS A 33 -0.74 -0.12 12.19
N HIS A 34 -0.24 1.10 12.03
CA HIS A 34 -0.38 2.17 13.02
C HIS A 34 -1.84 2.54 13.28
N VAL A 35 -2.64 2.72 12.22
CA VAL A 35 -4.09 3.00 12.34
C VAL A 35 -4.82 1.86 13.02
N HIS A 36 -4.51 0.61 12.65
CA HIS A 36 -5.15 -0.53 13.30
C HIS A 36 -4.83 -0.57 14.80
N LYS A 37 -3.56 -0.35 15.19
CA LYS A 37 -3.16 -0.29 16.61
C LYS A 37 -3.85 0.86 17.35
N LEU A 38 -3.93 2.05 16.75
CA LEU A 38 -4.61 3.21 17.33
C LEU A 38 -6.10 2.96 17.57
N LEU A 39 -6.74 2.26 16.64
CA LEU A 39 -8.18 1.99 16.68
C LEU A 39 -8.53 0.66 17.38
N GLY A 40 -7.53 -0.07 17.89
CA GLY A 40 -7.73 -1.40 18.48
C GLY A 40 -8.32 -2.41 17.50
N LEU A 41 -8.11 -2.22 16.19
CA LEU A 41 -8.52 -3.16 15.17
C LEU A 41 -7.61 -4.38 15.24
N GLU A 42 -8.20 -5.57 15.09
CA GLU A 42 -7.46 -6.82 14.99
C GLU A 42 -6.51 -6.71 13.79
N VAL A 43 -5.21 -6.70 14.06
CA VAL A 43 -4.17 -6.78 13.03
C VAL A 43 -3.86 -8.25 12.83
N GLU A 44 -3.76 -8.70 11.58
CA GLU A 44 -3.15 -10.00 11.30
C GLU A 44 -1.76 -10.03 11.95
N PRO A 45 -1.50 -10.95 12.89
CA PRO A 45 -0.26 -10.95 13.64
C PRO A 45 0.93 -11.02 12.68
N GLU A 46 2.02 -10.31 13.00
CA GLU A 46 3.28 -10.50 12.30
C GLU A 46 3.60 -12.00 12.25
N LEU A 47 3.95 -12.49 11.05
CA LEU A 47 4.23 -13.90 10.88
C LEU A 47 5.32 -14.31 11.87
N PRO A 48 5.13 -15.40 12.63
CA PRO A 48 6.18 -15.94 13.48
C PRO A 48 7.46 -16.10 12.68
N PRO A 49 8.65 -15.84 13.27
CA PRO A 49 9.91 -15.84 12.54
C PRO A 49 10.14 -17.14 11.76
N THR A 50 9.69 -18.28 12.30
CA THR A 50 9.73 -19.58 11.64
C THR A 50 8.89 -19.64 10.36
N LEU A 51 7.70 -19.02 10.35
CA LEU A 51 6.83 -18.91 9.18
C LEU A 51 7.40 -17.94 8.14
N ALA A 52 7.97 -16.82 8.58
CA ALA A 52 8.67 -15.89 7.68
C ALA A 52 9.86 -16.57 6.99
N SER A 53 10.70 -17.30 7.73
CA SER A 53 11.81 -18.08 7.18
C SER A 53 11.36 -19.17 6.21
N LEU A 54 10.23 -19.83 6.49
CA LEU A 54 9.65 -20.84 5.59
C LEU A 54 9.22 -20.23 4.26
N LEU A 55 8.51 -19.09 4.27
CA LEU A 55 8.09 -18.41 3.04
C LEU A 55 9.28 -17.91 2.22
N GLU A 56 10.34 -17.42 2.89
CA GLU A 56 11.58 -17.05 2.22
C GLU A 56 12.24 -18.25 1.52
N ALA A 57 12.30 -19.41 2.19
CA ALA A 57 12.84 -20.63 1.63
C ALA A 57 12.03 -21.11 0.41
N ILE A 58 10.69 -21.05 0.49
CA ILE A 58 9.79 -21.37 -0.63
C ILE A 58 10.02 -20.41 -1.81
N GLY A 59 10.11 -19.10 -1.54
CA GLY A 59 10.34 -18.09 -2.57
C GLY A 59 11.75 -18.15 -3.21
N LYS A 60 12.73 -18.72 -2.51
CA LYS A 60 14.06 -19.04 -3.07
C LYS A 60 14.00 -20.30 -3.93
N ALA A 61 13.31 -21.34 -3.48
CA ALA A 61 13.14 -22.58 -4.23
C ALA A 61 12.43 -22.34 -5.57
N SER A 62 11.35 -21.55 -5.58
CA SER A 62 10.57 -21.20 -6.79
C SER A 62 11.33 -20.32 -7.80
N ARG A 63 12.45 -19.70 -7.42
CA ARG A 63 13.28 -18.85 -8.30
C ARG A 63 14.53 -19.56 -8.82
N ALA A 64 14.80 -20.77 -8.34
CA ALA A 64 15.95 -21.58 -8.75
C ALA A 64 15.64 -22.49 -9.97
N GLU A 65 14.44 -22.36 -10.52
CA GLU A 65 13.92 -22.97 -11.76
C GLU A 65 13.83 -21.91 -12.87
#